data_AF-Q208N3-F1
#
_entry.id   AF-Q208N3-F1
#
_cell.length_a   1.000
_cell.length_b   1.000
_cell.length_c   1.000
_cell.angle_alpha   90.00
_cell.angle_beta   90.00
_cell.angle_gamma   90.00
#
_symmetry.space_group_name_H-M   'P 1'
#
loop_
_entity.id
_entity.type
_entity.pdbx_description
1 polymer ?
#
loop_
_entity_poly.entity_id
_entity_poly.type
_entity_poly.pdbx_seq_one_letter_code
_entity_poly.pdbx_strand_id
1 'polypeptide(L)'
;VVPKSPERILFCGWRRDIEDMIMVLDAFLAPGSELWMFNDVPEVDRERKLIDGGLDFSRLDNITLVHREGNAVIRRHLESLPLESFDSILILADESVEDSAIQADSRSLATLLLIRDIQAKRLPCKESLISHVPRGTFSEGSWIGEMQQASDKSVIISEILDPRTKNLLSVSKISDYVLSNELVSMALAMVAEDRQINNVLEELFAEQGNEMQIRPSDMYLREEEELNFFEVILRARQRKEIVIGYRLEAAERAIINPIDKVSRRRWSPKDVFVVISEKE
;
A
#
# COMPACT_ATOMS: atom_id res chain seq x y z
N VAL A 1 17.93 14.14 -0.99
CA VAL A 1 16.53 14.56 -1.14
C VAL A 1 16.05 13.97 -2.46
N VAL A 2 15.33 12.84 -2.41
CA VAL A 2 14.68 12.28 -3.60
C VAL A 2 13.32 12.98 -3.66
N PRO A 3 13.03 13.81 -4.67
CA PRO A 3 11.73 14.45 -4.76
C PRO A 3 10.65 13.38 -4.88
N LYS A 4 9.57 13.50 -4.10
CA LYS A 4 8.39 12.65 -4.27
C LYS A 4 7.87 12.88 -5.70
N SER A 5 7.79 11.81 -6.48
CA SER A 5 7.19 11.86 -7.81
C SER A 5 5.66 11.91 -7.68
N PRO A 6 4.95 12.53 -8.64
CA PRO A 6 3.49 12.44 -8.67
C PRO A 6 3.07 10.97 -8.78
N GLU A 7 2.08 10.58 -7.99
CA GLU A 7 1.55 9.23 -7.93
C GLU A 7 0.13 9.18 -8.49
N ARG A 8 -0.26 8.02 -9.04
CA ARG A 8 -1.62 7.76 -9.50
C ARG A 8 -2.26 6.66 -8.67
N ILE A 9 -3.29 7.03 -7.92
CA ILE A 9 -4.01 6.14 -7.02
C ILE A 9 -5.42 5.89 -7.54
N LEU A 10 -5.89 4.65 -7.43
CA LEU A 10 -7.26 4.26 -7.78
C LEU A 10 -8.02 3.81 -6.52
N PHE A 11 -9.16 4.44 -6.25
CA PHE A 11 -10.17 3.97 -5.30
C PHE A 11 -11.27 3.21 -6.04
N CYS A 12 -11.46 1.95 -5.68
CA CYS A 12 -12.55 1.10 -6.16
C CYS A 12 -13.58 0.96 -5.05
N GLY A 13 -14.77 1.54 -5.24
CA GLY A 13 -15.84 1.58 -4.24
C GLY A 13 -16.11 2.99 -3.71
N TRP A 14 -17.26 3.16 -3.06
CA TRP A 14 -17.64 4.37 -2.33
C TRP A 14 -17.75 4.02 -0.85
N ARG A 15 -16.70 4.28 -0.08
CA ARG A 15 -16.67 4.04 1.37
C ARG A 15 -17.42 5.15 2.11
N ARG A 16 -17.92 4.86 3.31
CA ARG A 16 -18.35 5.92 4.24
C ARG A 16 -17.18 6.85 4.61
N ASP A 17 -17.48 8.13 4.73
CA ASP A 17 -16.53 9.19 5.09
C ASP A 17 -15.26 9.17 4.20
N ILE A 18 -15.43 8.90 2.89
CA ILE A 18 -14.31 8.79 1.93
C ILE A 18 -13.54 10.12 1.79
N GLU A 19 -14.20 11.24 2.06
CA GLU A 19 -13.64 12.58 2.13
C GLU A 19 -12.44 12.68 3.09
N ASP A 20 -12.49 12.00 4.25
CA ASP A 20 -11.39 11.99 5.21
C ASP A 20 -10.16 11.31 4.61
N MET A 21 -10.36 10.21 3.87
CA MET A 21 -9.27 9.53 3.16
C MET A 21 -8.69 10.40 2.04
N ILE A 22 -9.54 11.16 1.34
CA ILE A 22 -9.11 12.08 0.28
C ILE A 22 -8.24 13.20 0.88
N MET A 23 -8.66 13.79 2.00
CA MET A 23 -7.87 14.82 2.69
C MET A 23 -6.53 14.29 3.19
N VAL A 24 -6.50 13.09 3.77
CA VAL A 24 -5.26 12.44 4.17
C VAL A 24 -4.37 12.17 2.95
N LEU A 25 -4.91 11.69 1.83
CA LEU A 25 -4.09 11.48 0.64
C LEU A 25 -3.54 12.78 0.05
N ASP A 26 -4.34 13.83 -0.04
CA ASP A 26 -3.91 15.12 -0.58
C ASP A 26 -2.67 15.63 0.15
N ALA A 27 -2.65 15.50 1.45
CA ALA A 27 -1.53 15.91 2.26
C ALA A 27 -0.24 15.07 2.15
N PHE A 28 -0.36 13.78 1.84
CA PHE A 28 0.80 12.89 1.80
C PHE A 28 1.46 12.83 0.42
N LEU A 29 0.68 13.05 -0.65
CA LEU A 29 1.11 12.90 -2.02
C LEU A 29 1.84 14.13 -2.56
N ALA A 30 2.67 13.92 -3.58
CA ALA A 30 3.37 15.00 -4.25
C ALA A 30 2.41 15.87 -5.08
N PRO A 31 2.73 17.16 -5.29
CA PRO A 31 1.96 18.02 -6.19
C PRO A 31 1.83 17.42 -7.60
N GLY A 32 0.63 17.42 -8.16
CA GLY A 32 0.33 16.87 -9.48
C GLY A 32 0.02 15.37 -9.47
N SER A 33 -0.27 14.80 -8.30
CA SER A 33 -0.77 13.43 -8.17
C SER A 33 -2.23 13.33 -8.61
N GLU A 34 -2.68 12.14 -9.01
CA GLU A 34 -4.05 11.90 -9.45
C GLU A 34 -4.72 10.85 -8.56
N LEU A 35 -5.93 11.15 -8.10
CA LEU A 35 -6.79 10.19 -7.41
C LEU A 35 -8.00 9.87 -8.29
N TRP A 36 -8.05 8.63 -8.76
CA TRP A 36 -9.14 8.11 -9.58
C TRP A 36 -10.18 7.45 -8.68
N MET A 37 -11.44 7.83 -8.82
CA MET A 37 -12.55 7.23 -8.09
C MET A 37 -13.45 6.45 -9.03
N PHE A 38 -13.47 5.13 -8.85
CA PHE A 38 -14.26 4.19 -9.62
C PHE A 38 -15.33 3.52 -8.75
N ASN A 39 -16.59 3.91 -8.96
CA ASN A 39 -17.76 3.42 -8.23
C ASN A 39 -19.04 3.65 -9.04
N ASP A 40 -20.16 3.13 -8.55
CA ASP A 40 -21.47 3.19 -9.20
C ASP A 40 -22.28 4.46 -8.88
N VAL A 41 -21.77 5.32 -8.01
CA VAL A 41 -22.41 6.62 -7.72
C VAL A 41 -22.28 7.52 -8.96
N PRO A 42 -23.38 8.12 -9.46
CA PRO A 42 -23.33 9.04 -10.60
C PRO A 42 -22.45 10.25 -10.30
N GLU A 43 -21.64 10.68 -11.27
CA GLU A 43 -20.66 11.79 -11.11
C GLU A 43 -21.30 13.08 -10.55
N VAL A 44 -22.52 13.39 -11.01
CA VAL A 44 -23.31 14.56 -10.57
C VAL A 44 -23.60 14.55 -9.06
N ASP A 45 -23.78 13.37 -8.48
CA ASP A 45 -24.09 13.23 -7.06
C ASP A 45 -22.83 13.17 -6.19
N ARG A 46 -21.67 12.84 -6.77
CA ARG A 46 -20.40 12.68 -6.03
C ARG A 46 -19.93 14.00 -5.45
N GLU A 47 -19.91 15.06 -6.26
CA GLU A 47 -19.48 16.38 -5.80
C GLU A 47 -20.33 16.86 -4.63
N ARG A 48 -21.66 16.71 -4.74
CA ARG A 48 -22.58 17.06 -3.65
C ARG A 48 -22.30 16.25 -2.39
N LYS A 49 -22.14 14.93 -2.49
CA LYS A 49 -21.86 14.07 -1.34
C LYS A 49 -20.54 14.45 -0.64
N LEU A 50 -19.49 14.74 -1.42
CA LEU A 50 -18.19 15.14 -0.87
C LEU A 50 -18.28 16.50 -0.15
N ILE A 51 -19.00 17.47 -0.72
CA ILE A 51 -19.23 18.77 -0.09
C ILE A 51 -20.06 18.62 1.19
N ASP A 52 -21.11 17.80 1.15
CA ASP A 52 -21.96 17.52 2.32
C ASP A 52 -21.17 16.84 3.45
N GLY A 53 -20.17 16.01 3.11
CA GLY A 53 -19.18 15.43 4.03
C GLY A 53 -18.14 16.43 4.55
N GLY A 54 -18.12 17.66 4.02
CA GLY A 54 -17.21 18.72 4.44
C GLY A 54 -15.93 18.84 3.61
N LEU A 55 -15.82 18.12 2.47
CA LEU A 55 -14.71 18.27 1.55
C LEU A 55 -14.85 19.58 0.77
N ASP A 56 -13.81 20.41 0.83
CA ASP A 56 -13.69 21.60 0.00
C ASP A 56 -12.65 21.36 -1.10
N PHE A 57 -13.11 21.21 -2.34
CA PHE A 57 -12.26 20.99 -3.50
C PHE A 57 -11.22 22.10 -3.71
N SER A 58 -11.47 23.31 -3.20
CA SER A 58 -10.52 24.43 -3.32
C SER A 58 -9.32 24.31 -2.38
N ARG A 59 -9.40 23.40 -1.39
CA ARG A 59 -8.32 23.12 -0.42
C ARG A 59 -7.42 21.99 -0.85
N LEU A 60 -7.71 21.32 -1.97
CA LEU A 60 -6.87 20.27 -2.53
C LEU A 60 -5.69 20.92 -3.25
N ASP A 61 -4.50 20.78 -2.69
CA ASP A 61 -3.28 21.42 -3.20
C ASP A 61 -2.46 20.48 -4.09
N ASN A 62 -2.50 19.17 -3.81
CA ASN A 62 -1.59 18.20 -4.42
C ASN A 62 -2.27 17.23 -5.38
N ILE A 63 -3.53 16.87 -5.14
CA ILE A 63 -4.25 15.85 -5.91
C ILE A 63 -5.29 16.43 -6.87
N THR A 64 -5.42 15.79 -8.04
CA THR A 64 -6.55 16.00 -8.95
C THR A 64 -7.49 14.80 -8.91
N LEU A 65 -8.78 15.05 -8.72
CA LEU A 65 -9.82 14.02 -8.69
C LEU A 65 -10.27 13.67 -10.11
N VAL A 66 -10.26 12.37 -10.43
CA VAL A 66 -10.77 11.84 -11.71
C VAL A 66 -11.92 10.88 -11.44
N HIS A 67 -13.12 11.24 -11.90
CA HIS A 67 -14.32 10.46 -11.67
C HIS A 67 -14.56 9.45 -12.81
N ARG A 68 -14.81 8.19 -12.45
CA ARG A 68 -15.26 7.14 -13.37
C ARG A 68 -16.44 6.40 -12.78
N GLU A 69 -17.51 6.30 -13.55
CA GLU A 69 -18.70 5.54 -13.18
C GLU A 69 -18.56 4.09 -13.64
N GLY A 70 -18.83 3.15 -12.73
CA GLY A 70 -18.88 1.74 -13.04
C GLY A 70 -18.87 0.85 -11.81
N ASN A 71 -19.30 -0.39 -12.03
CA ASN A 71 -19.33 -1.41 -10.99
C ASN A 71 -18.00 -2.19 -10.92
N ALA A 72 -17.38 -2.18 -9.74
CA ALA A 72 -16.12 -2.87 -9.41
C ALA A 72 -16.15 -4.38 -9.65
N VAL A 73 -17.31 -5.02 -9.60
CA VAL A 73 -17.46 -6.48 -9.79
C VAL A 73 -17.61 -6.85 -11.28
N ILE A 74 -17.78 -5.87 -12.16
CA ILE A 74 -17.99 -6.12 -13.60
C ILE A 74 -16.68 -5.95 -14.36
N ARG A 75 -16.15 -7.08 -14.88
CA ARG A 75 -14.90 -7.11 -15.67
C ARG A 75 -14.86 -6.05 -16.78
N ARG A 76 -15.91 -5.93 -17.58
CA ARG A 76 -15.96 -4.98 -18.72
C ARG A 76 -15.73 -3.53 -18.29
N HIS A 77 -16.19 -3.15 -17.09
CA HIS A 77 -16.02 -1.78 -16.60
C HIS A 77 -14.60 -1.56 -16.07
N LEU A 78 -14.05 -2.52 -15.33
CA LEU A 78 -12.63 -2.49 -14.92
C LEU A 78 -11.68 -2.47 -16.13
N GLU A 79 -12.04 -3.16 -17.22
CA GLU A 79 -11.30 -3.11 -18.48
C GLU A 79 -11.35 -1.73 -19.17
N SER A 80 -12.23 -0.82 -18.80
CA SER A 80 -12.15 0.55 -19.34
C SER A 80 -11.01 1.37 -18.71
N LEU A 81 -10.48 0.92 -17.57
CA LEU A 81 -9.48 1.65 -16.79
C LEU A 81 -8.03 1.28 -17.20
N PRO A 82 -7.09 2.23 -17.09
CA PRO A 82 -5.66 1.98 -17.31
C PRO A 82 -5.02 1.37 -16.04
N LEU A 83 -5.39 0.13 -15.70
CA LEU A 83 -4.98 -0.57 -14.47
C LEU A 83 -3.46 -0.72 -14.31
N GLU A 84 -2.69 -0.64 -15.39
CA GLU A 84 -1.23 -0.76 -15.40
C GLU A 84 -0.52 0.56 -15.07
N SER A 85 -1.26 1.66 -15.05
CA SER A 85 -0.72 3.01 -14.90
C SER A 85 -0.75 3.52 -13.46
N PHE A 86 -1.51 2.84 -12.60
CA PHE A 86 -1.66 3.17 -11.18
C PHE A 86 -0.52 2.56 -10.36
N ASP A 87 0.03 3.37 -9.46
CA ASP A 87 1.05 2.94 -8.50
C ASP A 87 0.40 2.11 -7.38
N SER A 88 -0.78 2.55 -6.93
CA SER A 88 -1.57 1.89 -5.89
C SER A 88 -3.06 1.84 -6.23
N ILE A 89 -3.70 0.71 -5.93
CA ILE A 89 -5.14 0.49 -6.10
C ILE A 89 -5.71 0.07 -4.74
N LEU A 90 -6.64 0.85 -4.21
CA LEU A 90 -7.37 0.55 -2.99
C LEU A 90 -8.78 0.08 -3.34
N ILE A 91 -9.11 -1.14 -2.93
CA ILE A 91 -10.44 -1.73 -3.03
C ILE A 91 -11.11 -1.55 -1.67
N LEU A 92 -12.06 -0.64 -1.62
CA LEU A 92 -12.74 -0.23 -0.40
C LEU A 92 -14.07 -0.98 -0.27
N ALA A 93 -14.48 -1.24 0.96
CA ALA A 93 -15.84 -1.69 1.21
C ALA A 93 -16.81 -0.58 0.80
N ASP A 94 -17.83 -0.94 0.04
CA ASP A 94 -18.82 -0.02 -0.52
C ASP A 94 -19.94 0.18 0.50
N GLU A 95 -20.26 1.44 0.83
CA GLU A 95 -21.27 1.85 1.82
C GLU A 95 -22.58 1.08 1.64
N SER A 96 -22.98 0.80 0.40
CA SER A 96 -24.23 0.10 0.08
C SER A 96 -24.30 -1.35 0.60
N VAL A 97 -23.16 -1.98 0.90
CA VAL A 97 -23.04 -3.38 1.31
C VAL A 97 -22.23 -3.55 2.60
N GLU A 98 -21.72 -2.47 3.18
CA GLU A 98 -20.92 -2.48 4.42
C GLU A 98 -21.67 -3.09 5.62
N ASP A 99 -23.00 -3.03 5.64
CA ASP A 99 -23.83 -3.63 6.71
C ASP A 99 -23.70 -5.17 6.80
N SER A 100 -23.26 -5.80 5.71
CA SER A 100 -22.99 -7.23 5.65
C SER A 100 -21.52 -7.47 5.31
N ALA A 101 -20.70 -7.63 6.33
CA ALA A 101 -19.26 -7.88 6.19
C ALA A 101 -18.94 -9.01 5.19
N ILE A 102 -19.73 -10.09 5.18
CA ILE A 102 -19.54 -11.21 4.25
C ILE A 102 -19.75 -10.79 2.79
N GLN A 103 -20.75 -9.93 2.52
CA GLN A 103 -21.02 -9.47 1.16
C GLN A 103 -20.00 -8.44 0.69
N ALA A 104 -19.62 -7.50 1.57
CA ALA A 104 -18.56 -6.54 1.30
C ALA A 104 -17.24 -7.25 0.98
N ASP A 105 -16.80 -8.19 1.83
CA ASP A 105 -15.60 -8.98 1.63
C ASP A 105 -15.63 -9.76 0.31
N SER A 106 -16.77 -10.40 0.00
CA SER A 106 -16.93 -11.14 -1.25
C SER A 106 -16.78 -10.23 -2.48
N ARG A 107 -17.25 -8.99 -2.43
CA ARG A 107 -17.11 -8.02 -3.53
C ARG A 107 -15.69 -7.48 -3.64
N SER A 108 -15.04 -7.20 -2.51
CA SER A 108 -13.65 -6.73 -2.48
C SER A 108 -12.71 -7.79 -3.06
N LEU A 109 -12.87 -9.06 -2.64
CA LEU A 109 -12.08 -10.18 -3.18
C LEU A 109 -12.38 -10.46 -4.66
N ALA A 110 -13.64 -10.36 -5.09
CA ALA A 110 -13.98 -10.50 -6.50
C ALA A 110 -13.30 -9.41 -7.35
N THR A 111 -13.33 -8.17 -6.89
CA THR A 111 -12.66 -7.03 -7.55
C THR A 111 -11.16 -7.24 -7.63
N LEU A 112 -10.52 -7.69 -6.53
CA LEU A 112 -9.09 -7.98 -6.47
C LEU A 112 -8.70 -9.04 -7.51
N LEU A 113 -9.43 -10.14 -7.58
CA LEU A 113 -9.19 -11.22 -8.53
C LEU A 113 -9.40 -10.76 -9.97
N LEU A 114 -10.42 -9.95 -10.23
CA LEU A 114 -10.68 -9.40 -11.56
C LEU A 114 -9.57 -8.46 -12.03
N ILE A 115 -9.13 -7.53 -11.18
CA ILE A 115 -8.04 -6.59 -11.52
C ILE A 115 -6.77 -7.36 -11.85
N ARG A 116 -6.39 -8.36 -11.03
CA ARG A 116 -5.21 -9.18 -11.27
C ARG A 116 -5.31 -10.01 -12.55
N ASP A 117 -6.47 -10.62 -12.82
CA ASP A 117 -6.70 -11.37 -14.05
C ASP A 117 -6.67 -10.47 -15.31
N ILE A 118 -7.21 -9.24 -15.22
CA ILE A 118 -7.15 -8.25 -16.31
C ILE A 118 -5.70 -7.83 -16.55
N GLN A 119 -4.95 -7.47 -15.50
CA GLN A 119 -3.54 -7.10 -15.60
C GLN A 119 -2.70 -8.23 -16.22
N ALA A 120 -2.91 -9.48 -15.80
CA ALA A 120 -2.22 -10.65 -16.35
C ALA A 120 -2.51 -10.85 -17.85
N LYS A 121 -3.75 -10.65 -18.29
CA LYS A 121 -4.13 -10.78 -19.72
C LYS A 121 -3.58 -9.66 -20.59
N ARG A 122 -3.49 -8.44 -20.06
CA ARG A 122 -3.00 -7.26 -20.78
C ARG A 122 -1.49 -7.16 -20.83
N LEU A 123 -0.82 -7.85 -19.92
CA LEU A 123 0.62 -8.05 -19.92
C LEU A 123 0.93 -9.47 -20.45
N PRO A 124 0.80 -9.75 -21.75
CA PRO A 124 1.38 -10.97 -22.29
C PRO A 124 2.88 -10.92 -22.01
N CYS A 125 3.39 -12.01 -21.43
CA CYS A 125 4.78 -12.27 -21.11
C CYS A 125 5.74 -11.55 -22.07
N LYS A 126 6.56 -10.61 -21.56
CA LYS A 126 7.62 -9.97 -22.35
C LYS A 126 8.81 -10.93 -22.54
N GLU A 127 8.55 -12.20 -22.83
CA GLU A 127 9.54 -13.17 -23.30
C GLU A 127 9.68 -13.05 -24.82
N SER A 128 10.47 -12.10 -25.30
CA SER A 128 11.07 -12.22 -26.65
C SER A 128 12.30 -11.34 -26.94
N LEU A 129 12.91 -10.62 -25.97
CA LEU A 129 14.06 -9.77 -26.31
C LEU A 129 15.30 -9.84 -25.39
N ILE A 130 15.42 -10.82 -24.49
CA ILE A 130 16.72 -11.08 -23.84
C ILE A 130 17.08 -12.57 -23.95
N SER A 131 18.21 -12.80 -24.59
CA SER A 131 18.80 -14.05 -25.06
C SER A 131 19.02 -15.14 -24.00
N HIS A 132 18.63 -16.36 -24.36
CA HIS A 132 19.24 -17.68 -24.08
C HIS A 132 19.78 -18.00 -22.68
N VAL A 133 19.03 -18.83 -21.92
CA VAL A 133 19.55 -20.04 -21.24
C VAL A 133 18.44 -21.12 -21.20
N PRO A 134 18.66 -22.37 -21.67
CA PRO A 134 17.65 -23.42 -21.58
C PRO A 134 17.91 -24.34 -20.38
N ARG A 135 16.95 -24.45 -19.46
CA ARG A 135 16.55 -25.74 -18.84
C ARG A 135 15.47 -25.59 -17.78
N GLY A 136 14.47 -26.47 -17.88
CA GLY A 136 13.56 -26.80 -16.79
C GLY A 136 12.11 -26.84 -17.26
N THR A 137 11.66 -28.01 -17.72
CA THR A 137 10.26 -28.34 -17.93
C THR A 137 9.40 -27.93 -16.73
N PHE A 138 8.68 -26.82 -16.86
CA PHE A 138 7.55 -26.47 -16.00
C PHE A 138 6.26 -26.61 -16.79
N SER A 139 5.33 -27.36 -16.21
CA SER A 139 3.99 -27.65 -16.71
C SER A 139 3.24 -26.39 -17.13
N GLU A 140 2.43 -26.55 -18.18
CA GLU A 140 1.32 -25.66 -18.56
C GLU A 140 0.54 -25.20 -17.31
N GLY A 141 0.39 -23.87 -17.15
CA GLY A 141 -0.69 -23.27 -16.36
C GLY A 141 -0.38 -22.86 -14.91
N SER A 142 0.65 -22.05 -14.64
CA SER A 142 0.78 -21.37 -13.34
C SER A 142 0.44 -19.89 -13.44
N TRP A 143 -0.86 -19.60 -13.40
CA TRP A 143 -1.49 -18.27 -13.42
C TRP A 143 -0.96 -17.45 -12.21
N ILE A 144 -0.53 -18.16 -11.17
CA ILE A 144 0.16 -17.66 -9.98
C ILE A 144 1.51 -16.99 -10.29
N GLY A 145 2.25 -17.49 -11.29
CA GLY A 145 3.53 -16.88 -11.70
C GLY A 145 3.34 -15.60 -12.51
N GLU A 146 2.32 -15.56 -13.35
CA GLU A 146 1.93 -14.38 -14.13
C GLU A 146 1.37 -13.26 -13.23
N MET A 147 0.58 -13.63 -12.20
CA MET A 147 0.14 -12.69 -11.16
C MET A 147 1.30 -12.09 -10.37
N GLN A 148 2.40 -12.84 -10.15
CA GLN A 148 3.57 -12.37 -9.42
C GLN A 148 4.30 -11.25 -10.19
N GLN A 149 4.50 -11.41 -11.51
CA GLN A 149 5.17 -10.40 -12.36
C GLN A 149 4.33 -9.14 -12.59
N ALA A 150 2.99 -9.26 -12.60
CA ALA A 150 2.09 -8.11 -12.62
C ALA A 150 1.99 -7.39 -11.26
N SER A 151 2.23 -8.13 -10.16
CA SER A 151 2.24 -7.58 -8.79
C SER A 151 3.40 -6.62 -8.55
N ASP A 152 4.55 -6.84 -9.19
CA ASP A 152 5.76 -6.03 -8.99
C ASP A 152 5.63 -4.57 -9.46
N LYS A 153 4.52 -4.19 -10.12
CA LYS A 153 4.29 -2.82 -10.63
C LYS A 153 3.17 -2.03 -9.97
N SER A 154 2.21 -2.70 -9.34
CA SER A 154 1.05 -2.02 -8.73
C SER A 154 0.68 -2.68 -7.41
N VAL A 155 0.69 -1.87 -6.35
CA VAL A 155 0.28 -2.29 -5.01
C VAL A 155 -1.24 -2.32 -4.99
N ILE A 156 -1.84 -3.48 -4.69
CA ILE A 156 -3.29 -3.58 -4.52
C ILE A 156 -3.58 -3.84 -3.05
N ILE A 157 -4.44 -3.02 -2.46
CA ILE A 157 -4.87 -3.13 -1.07
C ILE A 157 -6.38 -3.32 -1.08
N SER A 158 -6.85 -4.38 -0.44
CA SER A 158 -8.26 -4.70 -0.29
C SER A 158 -8.66 -4.62 1.18
N GLU A 159 -9.67 -3.82 1.45
CA GLU A 159 -10.33 -3.78 2.76
C GLU A 159 -11.16 -5.05 2.95
N ILE A 160 -11.02 -5.67 4.12
CA ILE A 160 -11.76 -6.85 4.58
C ILE A 160 -12.29 -6.58 5.98
N LEU A 161 -13.61 -6.65 6.12
CA LEU A 161 -14.30 -6.33 7.36
C LEU A 161 -14.32 -7.52 8.33
N ASP A 162 -14.49 -8.76 7.84
CA ASP A 162 -14.49 -9.96 8.70
C ASP A 162 -13.07 -10.53 8.87
N PRO A 163 -12.51 -10.54 10.10
CA PRO A 163 -11.19 -11.15 10.36
C PRO A 163 -11.16 -12.65 10.06
N ARG A 164 -12.30 -13.35 10.08
CA ARG A 164 -12.36 -14.78 9.70
C ARG A 164 -12.04 -14.96 8.22
N THR A 165 -12.53 -14.07 7.36
CA THR A 165 -12.19 -14.07 5.93
C THR A 165 -10.69 -13.91 5.74
N LYS A 166 -10.05 -12.96 6.45
CA LYS A 166 -8.60 -12.79 6.42
C LYS A 166 -7.85 -14.07 6.82
N ASN A 167 -8.27 -14.73 7.90
CA ASN A 167 -7.65 -15.97 8.38
C ASN A 167 -7.79 -17.13 7.37
N LEU A 168 -8.87 -17.17 6.58
CA LEU A 168 -8.99 -18.15 5.49
C LEU A 168 -8.04 -17.82 4.34
N LEU A 169 -7.81 -16.54 4.07
CA LEU A 169 -6.91 -16.07 3.02
C LEU A 169 -5.43 -16.16 3.39
N SER A 170 -5.07 -16.30 4.68
CA SER A 170 -3.68 -16.42 5.15
C SER A 170 -2.94 -17.64 4.58
N VAL A 171 -3.69 -18.66 4.16
CA VAL A 171 -3.13 -19.87 3.51
C VAL A 171 -2.79 -19.61 2.03
N SER A 172 -3.28 -18.51 1.47
CA SER A 172 -3.09 -18.11 0.08
C SER A 172 -2.17 -16.89 -0.03
N LYS A 173 -1.54 -16.74 -1.19
CA LYS A 173 -0.79 -15.52 -1.56
C LYS A 173 -1.65 -14.25 -1.68
N ILE A 174 -2.96 -14.36 -1.43
CA ILE A 174 -3.88 -13.22 -1.45
C ILE A 174 -3.78 -12.41 -0.14
N SER A 175 -3.25 -13.00 0.93
CA SER A 175 -3.13 -12.35 2.23
C SER A 175 -2.25 -11.10 2.25
N ASP A 176 -1.27 -11.00 1.35
CA ASP A 176 -0.40 -9.81 1.24
C ASP A 176 -1.14 -8.55 0.76
N TYR A 177 -2.32 -8.72 0.15
CA TYR A 177 -3.12 -7.62 -0.42
C TYR A 177 -4.29 -7.23 0.50
N VAL A 178 -4.43 -7.83 1.68
CA VAL A 178 -5.63 -7.70 2.51
C VAL A 178 -5.31 -6.95 3.80
N LEU A 179 -6.03 -5.84 4.03
CA LEU A 179 -6.08 -5.15 5.31
C LEU A 179 -7.43 -5.40 5.98
N SER A 180 -7.41 -5.68 7.28
CA SER A 180 -8.64 -5.97 8.03
C SER A 180 -8.78 -5.16 9.31
N ASN A 181 -10.00 -5.17 9.85
CA ASN A 181 -10.35 -4.61 11.16
C ASN A 181 -9.62 -5.27 12.36
N GLU A 182 -8.77 -6.27 12.12
CA GLU A 182 -7.82 -6.75 13.12
C GLU A 182 -6.83 -5.65 13.53
N LEU A 183 -6.41 -4.77 12.61
CA LEU A 183 -5.53 -3.64 12.94
C LEU A 183 -6.17 -2.70 13.97
N VAL A 184 -7.46 -2.40 13.79
CA VAL A 184 -8.25 -1.60 14.75
C VAL A 184 -8.33 -2.30 16.10
N SER A 185 -8.57 -3.62 16.11
CA SER A 185 -8.61 -4.42 17.34
C SER A 185 -7.27 -4.40 18.09
N MET A 186 -6.15 -4.48 17.36
CA MET A 186 -4.81 -4.36 17.95
C MET A 186 -4.55 -2.97 18.50
N ALA A 187 -4.92 -1.91 17.77
CA ALA A 187 -4.79 -0.53 18.26
C ALA A 187 -5.59 -0.31 19.55
N LEU A 188 -6.83 -0.78 19.60
CA LEU A 188 -7.67 -0.71 20.81
C LEU A 188 -7.06 -1.48 21.98
N ALA A 189 -6.50 -2.67 21.74
CA ALA A 189 -5.81 -3.44 22.79
C ALA A 189 -4.57 -2.69 23.31
N MET A 190 -3.76 -2.10 22.43
CA MET A 190 -2.59 -1.31 22.83
C MET A 190 -2.97 -0.11 23.71
N VAL A 191 -4.04 0.62 23.34
CA VAL A 191 -4.54 1.77 24.11
C VAL A 191 -5.21 1.34 25.42
N ALA A 192 -5.83 0.16 25.44
CA ALA A 192 -6.43 -0.41 26.65
C ALA A 192 -5.36 -0.81 27.68
N GLU A 193 -4.21 -1.32 27.22
CA GLU A 193 -3.05 -1.64 28.07
C GLU A 193 -2.36 -0.37 28.58
N ASP A 194 -2.09 0.61 27.71
CA ASP A 194 -1.51 1.89 28.09
C ASP A 194 -2.10 3.05 27.28
N ARG A 195 -2.78 3.96 27.98
CA ARG A 195 -3.41 5.14 27.37
C ARG A 195 -2.41 6.09 26.73
N GLN A 196 -1.16 6.10 27.16
CA GLN A 196 -0.13 6.97 26.57
C GLN A 196 0.20 6.56 25.13
N ILE A 197 -0.02 5.30 24.77
CA ILE A 197 0.21 4.77 23.41
C ILE A 197 -0.73 5.40 22.39
N ASN A 198 -1.91 5.86 22.82
CA ASN A 198 -2.84 6.55 21.91
C ASN A 198 -2.18 7.78 21.27
N ASN A 199 -1.45 8.58 22.05
CA ASN A 199 -0.76 9.77 21.54
C ASN A 199 0.35 9.39 20.53
N VAL A 200 1.03 8.26 20.75
CA VAL A 200 2.08 7.78 19.84
C VAL A 200 1.46 7.30 18.53
N LEU A 201 0.35 6.56 18.59
CA LEU A 201 -0.36 6.11 17.39
C LEU A 201 -0.97 7.29 16.63
N GLU A 202 -1.56 8.26 17.34
CA GLU A 202 -2.07 9.49 16.75
C GLU A 202 -0.95 10.26 16.03
N GLU A 203 0.23 10.42 16.62
CA GLU A 203 1.36 11.08 15.94
C GLU A 203 1.84 10.31 14.70
N LEU A 204 1.93 8.98 14.77
CA LEU A 204 2.39 8.15 13.65
C LEU A 204 1.41 8.09 12.47
N PHE A 205 0.11 8.26 12.73
CA PHE A 205 -0.93 8.33 11.69
C PHE A 205 -1.30 9.75 11.29
N ALA A 206 -0.85 10.74 12.07
CA ALA A 206 -1.09 12.13 11.75
C ALA A 206 -0.38 12.54 10.47
N GLU A 207 -0.96 13.56 9.86
CA GLU A 207 -0.42 14.18 8.68
C GLU A 207 0.83 15.01 8.99
N GLN A 208 0.94 15.56 10.20
CA GLN A 208 2.11 16.30 10.67
C GLN A 208 2.82 15.54 11.79
N GLY A 209 4.15 15.57 11.78
CA GLY A 209 4.99 14.93 12.80
C GLY A 209 5.86 13.82 12.23
N ASN A 210 6.13 12.83 13.08
CA ASN A 210 6.97 11.69 12.75
C ASN A 210 6.17 10.59 12.05
N GLU A 211 6.67 10.08 10.93
CA GLU A 211 6.08 8.94 10.23
C GLU A 211 7.09 7.79 10.07
N MET A 212 6.57 6.60 9.78
CA MET A 212 7.40 5.44 9.47
C MET A 212 7.78 5.44 7.99
N GLN A 213 9.08 5.49 7.70
CA GLN A 213 9.62 5.48 6.34
C GLN A 213 10.55 4.30 6.11
N ILE A 214 10.55 3.79 4.88
CA ILE A 214 11.55 2.84 4.41
C ILE A 214 12.61 3.61 3.64
N ARG A 215 13.85 3.57 4.12
CA ARG A 215 14.97 4.29 3.53
C ARG A 215 15.97 3.31 2.91
N PRO A 216 16.46 3.59 1.69
CA PRO A 216 17.52 2.80 1.09
C PRO A 216 18.82 2.88 1.91
N SER A 217 19.62 1.82 1.84
CA SER A 217 20.86 1.68 2.62
C SER A 217 21.97 2.63 2.17
N ASP A 218 21.97 3.08 0.91
CA ASP A 218 22.88 4.07 0.33
C ASP A 218 22.95 5.39 1.14
N MET A 219 21.87 5.72 1.84
CA MET A 219 21.80 6.91 2.69
C MET A 219 22.63 6.79 3.97
N TYR A 220 22.87 5.58 4.48
CA TYR A 220 23.55 5.35 5.75
C TYR A 220 24.92 4.71 5.58
N LEU A 221 25.12 3.95 4.51
CA LEU A 221 26.28 3.08 4.32
C LEU A 221 27.10 3.49 3.09
N ARG A 222 28.39 3.17 3.14
CA ARG A 222 29.27 3.19 1.97
C ARG A 222 29.43 1.77 1.44
N GLU A 223 29.73 1.62 0.15
CA GLU A 223 29.91 0.30 -0.47
C GLU A 223 30.95 -0.53 0.30
N GLU A 224 30.62 -1.81 0.52
CA GLU A 224 31.43 -2.81 1.24
C GLU A 224 31.72 -2.53 2.73
N GLU A 225 30.99 -1.63 3.38
CA GLU A 225 31.20 -1.32 4.79
C GLU A 225 30.57 -2.36 5.75
N GLU A 226 31.34 -2.80 6.74
CA GLU A 226 30.85 -3.65 7.84
C GLU A 226 30.49 -2.79 9.05
N LEU A 227 29.20 -2.61 9.30
CA LEU A 227 28.68 -1.84 10.43
C LEU A 227 27.83 -2.71 11.34
N ASN A 228 27.84 -2.39 12.63
CA ASN A 228 26.85 -2.88 13.57
C ASN A 228 25.58 -2.01 13.51
N PHE A 229 24.49 -2.52 14.07
CA PHE A 229 23.21 -1.80 14.02
C PHE A 229 23.23 -0.49 14.81
N PHE A 230 23.99 -0.41 15.91
CA PHE A 230 24.14 0.84 16.67
C PHE A 230 24.88 1.94 15.90
N GLU A 231 25.89 1.59 15.11
CA GLU A 231 26.63 2.50 14.24
C GLU A 231 25.69 3.07 13.17
N VAL A 232 24.79 2.25 12.62
CA VAL A 232 23.74 2.71 11.69
C VAL A 232 22.78 3.67 12.40
N ILE A 233 22.31 3.34 13.61
CA ILE A 233 21.46 4.24 14.42
C ILE A 233 22.16 5.58 14.63
N LEU A 234 23.45 5.60 14.99
CA LEU A 234 24.20 6.84 15.21
C LEU A 234 24.28 7.71 13.96
N ARG A 235 24.42 7.11 12.77
CA ARG A 235 24.39 7.84 11.49
C ARG A 235 23.02 8.40 11.19
N ALA A 236 21.97 7.62 11.38
CA ALA A 236 20.59 8.06 11.19
C ALA A 236 20.23 9.22 12.14
N ARG A 237 20.74 9.20 13.38
CA ARG A 237 20.56 10.29 14.34
C ARG A 237 21.14 11.62 13.88
N GLN A 238 22.20 11.63 13.06
CA GLN A 238 22.74 12.86 12.47
C GLN A 238 21.74 13.51 11.49
N ARG A 239 20.80 12.72 10.96
CA ARG A 239 19.72 13.15 10.07
C ARG A 239 18.39 13.34 10.82
N LYS A 240 18.40 13.28 12.15
CA LYS A 240 17.21 13.26 13.03
C LYS A 240 16.28 12.07 12.80
N GLU A 241 16.77 10.98 12.24
CA GLU A 241 16.00 9.76 12.01
C GLU A 241 16.23 8.75 13.16
N ILE A 242 15.22 7.94 13.46
CA ILE A 242 15.30 6.85 14.44
C ILE A 242 15.14 5.53 13.70
N VAL A 243 16.24 4.80 13.53
CA VAL A 243 16.19 3.46 12.91
C VAL A 243 15.62 2.46 13.91
N ILE A 244 14.50 1.83 13.55
CA ILE A 244 13.82 0.82 14.36
C ILE A 244 14.07 -0.60 13.83
N GLY A 245 14.48 -0.76 12.58
CA GLY A 245 14.68 -2.07 11.98
C GLY A 245 15.31 -2.02 10.59
N TYR A 246 15.40 -3.19 9.96
CA TYR A 246 15.90 -3.33 8.59
C TYR A 246 15.24 -4.53 7.89
N ARG A 247 15.23 -4.52 6.56
CA ARG A 247 14.88 -5.67 5.71
C ARG A 247 16.06 -5.96 4.80
N LEU A 248 16.52 -7.20 4.84
CA LEU A 248 17.58 -7.68 3.95
C LEU A 248 17.02 -8.01 2.58
N GLU A 249 17.82 -7.91 1.53
CA GLU A 249 17.41 -8.27 0.16
C GLU A 249 16.83 -9.69 0.07
N ALA A 250 17.45 -10.66 0.74
CA ALA A 250 17.03 -12.06 0.73
C ALA A 250 15.85 -12.38 1.68
N ALA A 251 15.40 -11.40 2.46
CA ALA A 251 14.37 -11.61 3.48
C ALA A 251 13.03 -11.02 3.04
N GLU A 252 11.98 -11.84 3.08
CA GLU A 252 10.61 -11.38 2.78
C GLU A 252 10.06 -10.42 3.85
N ARG A 253 10.51 -10.56 5.11
CA ARG A 253 10.00 -9.78 6.26
C ARG A 253 11.05 -8.83 6.80
N ALA A 254 10.61 -7.62 7.15
CA ALA A 254 11.42 -6.68 7.91
C ALA A 254 11.59 -7.17 9.36
N ILE A 255 12.79 -6.96 9.90
CA ILE A 255 13.13 -7.25 11.30
C ILE A 255 13.09 -5.93 12.06
N ILE A 256 12.05 -5.76 12.87
CA ILE A 256 11.92 -4.62 13.80
C ILE A 256 12.59 -4.99 15.12
N ASN A 257 13.36 -4.06 15.68
CA ASN A 257 14.14 -4.22 16.90
C ASN A 257 15.01 -5.49 16.91
N PRO A 258 16.08 -5.56 16.08
CA PRO A 258 16.95 -6.73 16.02
C PRO A 258 17.55 -7.04 17.40
N ILE A 259 17.60 -8.33 17.73
CA ILE A 259 18.12 -8.82 19.04
C ILE A 259 19.62 -8.52 19.15
N ASP A 260 20.38 -8.86 18.09
CA ASP A 260 21.81 -8.61 18.03
C ASP A 260 22.09 -7.28 17.33
N LYS A 261 22.43 -6.27 18.12
CA LYS A 261 22.73 -4.91 17.65
C LYS A 261 24.23 -4.62 17.55
N VAL A 262 25.07 -5.50 18.09
CA VAL A 262 26.50 -5.26 18.29
C VAL A 262 27.34 -6.00 17.25
N SER A 263 26.86 -7.15 16.75
CA SER A 263 27.56 -7.84 15.68
C SER A 263 27.64 -6.96 14.42
N ARG A 264 28.83 -6.98 13.83
CA ARG A 264 29.07 -6.32 12.55
C ARG A 264 28.56 -7.20 11.43
N ARG A 265 27.88 -6.57 10.48
CA ARG A 265 27.38 -7.22 9.28
C ARG A 265 27.79 -6.40 8.08
N ARG A 266 28.11 -7.09 6.99
CA ARG A 266 28.23 -6.49 5.67
C ARG A 266 26.83 -6.28 5.08
N TRP A 267 26.48 -5.03 4.82
CA TRP A 267 25.18 -4.65 4.27
C TRP A 267 25.24 -4.60 2.74
N SER A 268 24.14 -4.98 2.09
CA SER A 268 23.95 -4.83 0.65
C SER A 268 23.36 -3.45 0.35
N PRO A 269 23.70 -2.78 -0.77
CA PRO A 269 23.04 -1.55 -1.20
C PRO A 269 21.55 -1.71 -1.50
N LYS A 270 21.07 -2.96 -1.62
CA LYS A 270 19.64 -3.28 -1.78
C LYS A 270 18.92 -3.53 -0.45
N ASP A 271 19.64 -3.59 0.66
CA ASP A 271 19.02 -3.64 1.97
C ASP A 271 18.32 -2.30 2.24
N VAL A 272 17.24 -2.34 3.01
CA VAL A 272 16.47 -1.16 3.38
C VAL A 272 16.34 -1.06 4.89
N PHE A 273 16.34 0.16 5.41
CA PHE A 273 16.15 0.44 6.83
C PHE A 273 14.76 1.00 7.08
N VAL A 274 14.16 0.58 8.20
CA VAL A 274 12.89 1.10 8.68
C VAL A 274 13.21 2.17 9.71
N VAL A 275 12.76 3.39 9.45
CA VAL A 275 13.04 4.55 10.30
C VAL A 275 11.76 5.29 10.68
N ILE A 276 11.81 5.98 11.81
CA ILE A 276 10.84 7.01 12.19
C ILE A 276 11.51 8.35 11.96
N SER A 277 10.87 9.22 11.18
CA SER A 277 11.40 10.53 10.83
C SER A 277 10.30 11.54 10.56
N GLU A 278 10.59 12.82 10.80
CA GLU A 278 9.71 13.92 10.38
C GLU A 278 9.60 13.97 8.84
N LYS A 279 8.43 14.39 8.35
CA LYS A 279 8.19 14.63 6.93
C LYS A 279 9.08 15.79 6.42
N GLU A 280 9.55 15.64 5.17
CA GLU A 280 10.23 16.71 4.41
C GLU A 280 9.23 17.72 3.85
#